data_AF-A0A538M925-F1
#
_entry.id   AF-A0A538M925-F1
#
_cell.length_a   1.000
_cell.length_b   1.000
_cell.length_c   1.000
_cell.angle_alpha   90.00
_cell.angle_beta   90.00
_cell.angle_gamma   90.00
#
_symmetry.space_group_name_H-M   'P 1'
#
loop_
_entity.id
_entity.type
_entity.pdbx_description
1 polymer ?
#
loop_
_entity_poly.entity_id
_entity_poly.type
_entity_poly.pdbx_seq_one_letter_code
_entity_poly.pdbx_strand_id
1 'polypeptide(L)'
;MKRVFAWLAAVALVVLGARTIVYAVSPSPLAAELSHQAGGPALPVVAIVAVLLAVAVSVAVVWLAALGVRERRLLETRPVIADPRLRLALLVARALALWLVAMPAFALLESYIHWRQGLGWHGWHCLTGPVHRNAIPILGALSLVVSALAAALEHVLAWMRRTLASIAGPARITRIVVLARPPSGKPRLSAAFAAALGARGPPHFS
;
A
#
# COMPACT_ATOMS: atom_id res chain seq x y z
N MET A 1 -7.57 -12.30 -17.66
CA MET A 1 -8.65 -12.99 -16.91
C MET A 1 -8.43 -12.97 -15.40
N LYS A 2 -7.44 -13.68 -14.82
CA LYS A 2 -7.24 -13.77 -13.36
C LYS A 2 -7.25 -12.42 -12.61
N ARG A 3 -6.53 -11.41 -13.14
CA ARG A 3 -6.52 -10.05 -12.57
C ARG A 3 -7.87 -9.34 -12.62
N VAL A 4 -8.63 -9.52 -13.69
CA VAL A 4 -9.95 -8.90 -13.84
C VAL A 4 -10.91 -9.47 -12.79
N PHE A 5 -10.93 -10.81 -12.64
CA PHE A 5 -11.73 -11.46 -11.60
C PHE A 5 -11.36 -11.00 -10.18
N ALA A 6 -10.07 -10.83 -9.88
CA ALA A 6 -9.64 -10.32 -8.57
C ALA A 6 -10.17 -8.90 -8.30
N TRP A 7 -10.16 -8.02 -9.30
CA TRP A 7 -10.70 -6.66 -9.16
C TRP A 7 -12.23 -6.63 -9.12
N LEU A 8 -12.91 -7.50 -9.86
CA LEU A 8 -14.36 -7.67 -9.74
C LEU A 8 -14.75 -8.15 -8.34
N ALA A 9 -14.02 -9.12 -7.79
CA ALA A 9 -14.21 -9.58 -6.42
C ALA A 9 -13.92 -8.47 -5.40
N ALA A 10 -12.91 -7.63 -5.64
CA ALA A 10 -12.62 -6.46 -4.80
C ALA A 10 -13.78 -5.45 -4.82
N VAL A 11 -14.33 -5.13 -6.01
CA VAL A 11 -15.52 -4.27 -6.13
C VAL A 11 -16.71 -4.88 -5.38
N ALA A 12 -16.99 -6.17 -5.58
CA ALA A 12 -18.06 -6.86 -4.89
C ALA A 12 -17.89 -6.82 -3.36
N LEU A 13 -16.68 -7.07 -2.87
CA LEU A 13 -16.36 -7.01 -1.45
C LEU A 13 -16.58 -5.60 -0.88
N VAL A 14 -16.13 -4.55 -1.58
CA VAL A 14 -16.34 -3.16 -1.16
C VAL A 14 -17.83 -2.82 -1.13
N VAL A 15 -18.58 -3.15 -2.18
CA VAL A 15 -20.00 -2.82 -2.30
C VAL A 15 -20.82 -3.56 -1.25
N LEU A 16 -20.64 -4.88 -1.13
CA LEU A 16 -21.38 -5.70 -0.16
C LEU A 16 -20.98 -5.36 1.28
N GLY A 17 -19.69 -5.13 1.54
CA GLY A 17 -19.20 -4.69 2.84
C GLY A 17 -19.77 -3.32 3.23
N ALA A 18 -19.73 -2.35 2.30
CA ALA A 18 -20.31 -1.04 2.54
C ALA A 18 -21.81 -1.14 2.81
N ARG A 19 -22.53 -1.95 2.04
CA ARG A 19 -23.96 -2.21 2.25
C ARG A 19 -24.23 -2.72 3.66
N THR A 20 -23.53 -3.77 4.09
CA THR A 20 -23.69 -4.33 5.43
C THR A 20 -23.42 -3.30 6.52
N ILE A 21 -22.35 -2.51 6.40
CA ILE A 21 -22.01 -1.48 7.39
C ILE A 21 -23.05 -0.36 7.39
N VAL A 22 -23.44 0.16 6.21
CA VAL A 22 -24.42 1.23 6.06
C VAL A 22 -25.75 0.86 6.70
N TYR A 23 -26.24 -0.36 6.46
CA TYR A 23 -27.48 -0.84 7.09
C TYR A 23 -27.31 -1.05 8.59
N ALA A 24 -26.16 -1.54 9.05
CA ALA A 24 -25.89 -1.72 10.48
C ALA A 24 -25.82 -0.39 11.25
N VAL A 25 -25.39 0.69 10.59
CA VAL A 25 -25.31 2.04 11.19
C VAL A 25 -26.48 2.95 10.81
N SER A 26 -27.46 2.44 10.07
CA SER A 26 -28.65 3.21 9.71
C SER A 26 -29.42 3.56 10.99
N PRO A 27 -29.83 4.83 11.18
CA PRO A 27 -30.52 5.24 12.39
C PRO A 27 -31.82 4.44 12.56
N SER A 28 -32.01 3.86 13.75
CA SER A 28 -33.29 3.31 14.16
C SER A 28 -34.32 4.44 14.35
N PRO A 29 -35.64 4.18 14.34
CA PRO A 29 -36.65 5.22 14.56
C PRO A 29 -36.42 6.00 15.87
N LEU A 30 -36.01 5.28 16.93
CA LEU A 30 -35.64 5.88 18.21
C LEU A 30 -34.38 6.75 18.12
N ALA A 31 -33.38 6.34 17.34
CA ALA A 31 -32.18 7.13 17.11
C ALA A 31 -32.45 8.36 16.24
N ALA A 32 -33.43 8.31 15.33
CA ALA A 32 -33.89 9.47 14.57
C ALA A 32 -34.57 10.50 15.50
N GLU A 33 -35.48 10.05 16.36
CA GLU A 33 -36.15 10.88 17.38
C GLU A 33 -35.14 11.56 18.31
N LEU A 34 -34.20 10.78 18.85
CA LEU A 34 -33.12 11.29 19.71
C LEU A 34 -32.15 12.18 18.95
N SER A 35 -31.90 11.93 17.65
CA SER A 35 -31.04 12.81 16.84
C SER A 35 -31.66 14.19 16.62
N HIS A 36 -32.99 14.27 16.54
CA HIS A 36 -33.72 15.53 16.46
C HIS A 36 -33.67 16.30 17.79
N GLN A 37 -33.61 15.62 18.93
CA GLN A 37 -33.59 16.23 20.26
C GLN A 37 -32.18 16.55 20.79
N ALA A 38 -31.18 15.71 20.50
CA ALA A 38 -29.83 15.77 21.08
C ALA A 38 -28.69 15.91 20.05
N GLY A 39 -29.00 15.93 18.74
CA GLY A 39 -27.99 15.98 17.68
C GLY A 39 -27.29 14.64 17.49
N GLY A 40 -27.81 13.80 16.58
CA GLY A 40 -27.20 12.51 16.26
C GLY A 40 -25.84 12.65 15.56
N PRO A 41 -25.06 11.54 15.41
CA PRO A 41 -23.74 11.58 14.78
C PRO A 41 -23.86 12.17 13.36
N ALA A 42 -23.27 13.36 13.20
CA ALA A 42 -23.30 14.09 11.94
C ALA A 42 -22.45 13.35 10.90
N LEU A 43 -22.87 13.41 9.63
CA LEU A 43 -22.16 12.81 8.49
C LEU A 43 -20.65 13.14 8.48
N PRO A 44 -20.20 14.38 8.79
CA PRO A 44 -18.77 14.68 8.88
C PRO A 44 -18.03 13.84 9.93
N VAL A 45 -18.64 13.59 11.09
CA VAL A 45 -18.03 12.80 12.16
C VAL A 45 -17.85 11.36 11.71
N VAL A 46 -18.88 10.76 11.10
CA VAL A 46 -18.82 9.39 10.57
C VAL A 46 -17.75 9.29 9.47
N ALA A 47 -17.70 10.27 8.57
CA ALA A 47 -16.70 10.33 7.52
C ALA A 47 -15.28 10.43 8.08
N ILE A 48 -15.04 11.31 9.06
CA ILE A 48 -13.74 11.47 9.71
C ILE A 48 -13.32 10.17 10.40
N VAL A 49 -14.21 9.57 11.22
CA VAL A 49 -13.91 8.33 11.94
C VAL A 49 -13.62 7.19 10.95
N ALA A 50 -14.44 7.03 9.91
CA ALA A 50 -14.23 6.00 8.88
C ALA A 50 -12.90 6.18 8.15
N VAL A 51 -12.55 7.41 7.77
CA VAL A 51 -11.27 7.72 7.12
C VAL A 51 -10.09 7.47 8.05
N LEU A 52 -10.15 7.93 9.30
CA LEU A 52 -9.09 7.73 10.29
C LEU A 52 -8.84 6.24 10.54
N LEU A 53 -9.91 5.45 10.72
CA LEU A 53 -9.81 4.00 10.89
C LEU A 53 -9.23 3.34 9.64
N ALA A 54 -9.70 3.72 8.45
CA ALA A 54 -9.20 3.17 7.20
C ALA A 54 -7.72 3.48 6.97
N VAL A 55 -7.29 4.70 7.27
CA VAL A 55 -5.88 5.12 7.21
C VAL A 55 -5.06 4.32 8.21
N ALA A 56 -5.50 4.22 9.47
CA ALA A 56 -4.79 3.46 10.50
C ALA A 56 -4.61 1.99 10.12
N VAL A 57 -5.68 1.33 9.65
CA VAL A 57 -5.64 -0.06 9.17
C VAL A 57 -4.72 -0.19 7.95
N SER A 58 -4.81 0.72 6.98
CA SER A 58 -3.98 0.68 5.78
C SER A 58 -2.50 0.87 6.10
N VAL A 59 -2.18 1.79 7.01
CA VAL A 59 -0.82 2.01 7.51
C VAL A 59 -0.33 0.75 8.21
N ALA A 60 -1.11 0.15 9.10
CA ALA A 60 -0.72 -1.07 9.80
C ALA A 60 -0.44 -2.22 8.84
N VAL A 61 -1.31 -2.45 7.85
CA VAL A 61 -1.13 -3.50 6.83
C VAL A 61 0.15 -3.28 6.02
N VAL A 62 0.36 -2.07 5.53
CA VAL A 62 1.54 -1.71 4.75
C VAL A 62 2.81 -1.79 5.60
N TRP A 63 2.74 -1.35 6.86
CA TRP A 63 3.84 -1.40 7.81
C TRP A 63 4.25 -2.83 8.14
N LEU A 64 3.31 -3.75 8.39
CA LEU A 64 3.60 -5.17 8.63
C LEU A 64 4.26 -5.82 7.41
N ALA A 65 3.78 -5.51 6.20
CA ALA A 65 4.39 -6.01 4.97
C ALA A 65 5.82 -5.48 4.79
N ALA A 66 6.04 -4.18 5.05
CA ALA A 66 7.35 -3.56 4.98
C ALA A 66 8.31 -4.12 6.03
N LEU A 67 7.83 -4.36 7.26
CA LEU A 67 8.60 -4.94 8.35
C LEU A 67 9.05 -6.36 8.01
N GLY A 68 8.13 -7.24 7.58
CA GLY A 68 8.49 -8.61 7.22
C GLY A 68 9.51 -8.68 6.08
N VAL A 69 9.40 -7.76 5.11
CA VAL A 69 10.37 -7.61 4.03
C VAL A 69 11.73 -7.10 4.53
N ARG A 70 11.73 -6.11 5.43
CA ARG A 70 12.96 -5.57 6.03
C ARG A 70 13.72 -6.65 6.79
N GLU A 71 13.03 -7.41 7.63
CA GLU A 71 13.64 -8.52 8.39
C GLU A 71 14.22 -9.57 7.43
N ARG A 72 13.50 -9.92 6.36
CA ARG A 72 14.01 -10.85 5.35
C ARG A 72 15.25 -10.31 4.64
N ARG A 73 15.27 -9.02 4.32
CA ARG A 73 16.40 -8.35 3.66
C ARG A 73 17.64 -8.33 4.54
N LEU A 74 17.50 -8.13 5.86
CA LEU A 74 18.62 -8.14 6.80
C LEU A 74 19.32 -9.52 6.86
N LEU A 75 18.58 -10.59 6.59
CA LEU A 75 19.12 -11.95 6.51
C LEU A 75 19.73 -12.28 5.13
N GLU A 76 19.50 -11.47 4.10
CA GLU A 76 19.97 -11.73 2.74
C GLU A 76 21.40 -11.18 2.55
N THR A 77 22.38 -12.09 2.46
CA THR A 77 23.80 -11.74 2.26
C THR A 77 24.16 -11.52 0.79
N ARG A 78 23.23 -11.76 -0.14
CA ARG A 78 23.47 -11.69 -1.58
C ARG A 78 23.28 -10.26 -2.11
N PRO A 79 24.11 -9.81 -3.07
CA PRO A 79 23.99 -8.48 -3.66
C PRO A 79 22.64 -8.34 -4.40
N VAL A 80 21.90 -7.31 -4.04
CA VAL A 80 20.56 -7.02 -4.55
C VAL A 80 20.65 -6.15 -5.81
N ILE A 81 20.21 -6.69 -6.97
CA ILE A 81 20.18 -5.94 -8.24
C ILE A 81 19.06 -4.89 -8.26
N ALA A 82 17.88 -5.22 -7.73
CA ALA A 82 16.76 -4.30 -7.58
C ALA A 82 15.80 -4.74 -6.48
N ASP A 83 15.45 -3.83 -5.55
CA ASP A 83 14.45 -4.10 -4.51
C ASP A 83 13.03 -3.93 -5.06
N PRO A 84 12.11 -4.89 -4.82
CA PRO A 84 10.69 -4.64 -5.00
C PRO A 84 10.28 -3.44 -4.14
N ARG A 85 9.70 -2.40 -4.76
CA ARG A 85 9.26 -1.18 -4.06
C ARG A 85 7.76 -1.17 -3.87
N LEU A 86 7.30 -0.72 -2.71
CA LEU A 86 5.91 -0.39 -2.48
C LEU A 86 5.57 0.91 -3.24
N ARG A 87 4.63 0.85 -4.17
CA ARG A 87 4.25 2.00 -5.01
C ARG A 87 3.04 2.72 -4.40
N LEU A 88 3.29 3.62 -3.45
CA LEU A 88 2.23 4.37 -2.75
C LEU A 88 1.30 5.12 -3.70
N ALA A 89 1.84 5.77 -4.74
CA ALA A 89 1.03 6.46 -5.75
C ALA A 89 0.05 5.51 -6.47
N LEU A 90 0.49 4.28 -6.75
CA LEU A 90 -0.37 3.27 -7.38
C LEU A 90 -1.44 2.75 -6.42
N LEU A 91 -1.12 2.60 -5.13
CA LEU A 91 -2.10 2.27 -4.09
C LEU A 91 -3.20 3.33 -4.03
N VAL A 92 -2.82 4.62 -3.96
CA VAL A 92 -3.78 5.73 -3.92
C VAL A 92 -4.62 5.76 -5.20
N ALA A 93 -3.98 5.66 -6.38
CA ALA A 93 -4.71 5.64 -7.65
C ALA A 93 -5.71 4.47 -7.74
N ARG A 94 -5.34 3.28 -7.25
CA ARG A 94 -6.24 2.12 -7.19
C ARG A 94 -7.37 2.30 -6.19
N ALA A 95 -7.10 2.90 -5.04
CA ALA A 95 -8.13 3.21 -4.04
C ALA A 95 -9.16 4.17 -4.62
N LEU A 96 -8.71 5.24 -5.30
CA LEU A 96 -9.57 6.20 -5.98
C LEU A 96 -10.38 5.54 -7.09
N ALA A 97 -9.75 4.74 -7.96
CA ALA A 97 -10.45 4.03 -9.02
C ALA A 97 -11.51 3.07 -8.46
N LEU A 98 -11.17 2.31 -7.42
CA LEU A 98 -12.08 1.37 -6.76
C LEU A 98 -13.26 2.11 -6.13
N TRP A 99 -13.01 3.26 -5.48
CA TRP A 99 -14.06 4.09 -4.90
C TRP A 99 -15.02 4.65 -5.96
N LEU A 100 -14.49 5.21 -7.04
CA LEU A 100 -15.28 5.77 -8.14
C LEU A 100 -16.11 4.72 -8.86
N VAL A 101 -15.64 3.47 -8.95
CA VAL A 101 -16.40 2.35 -9.52
C VAL A 101 -17.42 1.79 -8.52
N ALA A 102 -17.08 1.73 -7.24
CA ALA A 102 -17.96 1.18 -6.21
C ALA A 102 -19.20 2.04 -5.95
N MET A 103 -19.11 3.37 -6.13
CA MET A 103 -20.26 4.29 -6.01
C MET A 103 -21.42 3.94 -6.95
N PRO A 104 -21.26 3.95 -8.29
CA PRO A 104 -22.34 3.55 -9.20
C PRO A 104 -22.71 2.08 -9.04
N ALA A 105 -21.77 1.18 -8.75
CA ALA A 105 -22.08 -0.23 -8.52
C ALA A 105 -23.02 -0.43 -7.32
N PHE A 106 -22.78 0.29 -6.22
CA PHE A 106 -23.65 0.31 -5.06
C PHE A 106 -25.02 0.87 -5.40
N ALA A 107 -25.07 2.04 -6.05
CA ALA A 107 -26.32 2.69 -6.44
C ALA A 107 -27.18 1.78 -7.33
N LEU A 108 -26.57 1.12 -8.32
CA LEU A 108 -27.25 0.18 -9.22
C LEU A 108 -27.78 -1.04 -8.48
N LEU A 109 -26.98 -1.64 -7.58
CA LEU A 109 -27.39 -2.79 -6.79
C LEU A 109 -28.59 -2.45 -5.90
N GLU A 110 -28.52 -1.35 -5.15
CA GLU A 110 -29.61 -0.92 -4.27
C GLU A 110 -30.86 -0.54 -5.06
N SER A 111 -30.70 0.16 -6.18
CA SER A 111 -31.82 0.50 -7.07
C SER A 111 -32.50 -0.74 -7.63
N TYR A 112 -31.73 -1.77 -7.99
CA TYR A 112 -32.26 -3.04 -8.43
C TYR A 112 -33.04 -3.75 -7.32
N ILE A 113 -32.51 -3.76 -6.09
CA ILE A 113 -33.20 -4.35 -4.93
C ILE A 113 -34.52 -3.62 -4.66
N HIS A 114 -34.53 -2.29 -4.61
CA HIS A 114 -35.74 -1.49 -4.41
C HIS A 114 -36.79 -1.72 -5.51
N TRP A 115 -36.36 -1.81 -6.77
CA TRP A 115 -37.24 -2.14 -7.88
C TRP A 115 -37.87 -3.52 -7.70
N ARG A 116 -37.08 -4.53 -7.32
CA ARG A 116 -37.57 -5.89 -7.02
C ARG A 116 -38.52 -5.95 -5.83
N GLN A 117 -38.44 -4.98 -4.91
CA GLN A 117 -39.31 -4.84 -3.76
C GLN A 117 -40.56 -3.97 -4.03
N GLY A 118 -40.75 -3.48 -5.26
CA GLY A 118 -41.89 -2.62 -5.62
C GLY A 118 -41.76 -1.17 -5.17
N LEU A 119 -40.60 -0.74 -4.65
CA LEU A 119 -40.34 0.63 -4.22
C LEU A 119 -39.96 1.55 -5.40
N GLY A 120 -39.67 0.97 -6.57
CA GLY A 120 -39.28 1.71 -7.77
C GLY A 120 -37.77 1.95 -7.89
N TRP A 121 -37.37 2.57 -8.99
CA TRP A 121 -35.97 2.87 -9.30
C TRP A 121 -35.53 4.20 -8.67
N HIS A 122 -34.44 4.17 -7.91
CA HIS A 122 -33.95 5.33 -7.16
C HIS A 122 -32.61 5.87 -7.69
N GLY A 123 -31.85 5.07 -8.44
CA GLY A 123 -30.57 5.44 -9.03
C GLY A 123 -29.58 6.01 -8.01
N TRP A 124 -29.06 7.19 -8.29
CA TRP A 124 -28.12 7.91 -7.42
C TRP A 124 -28.71 8.31 -6.06
N HIS A 125 -30.03 8.38 -5.94
CA HIS A 125 -30.67 8.65 -4.65
C HIS A 125 -30.37 7.56 -3.61
N CYS A 126 -30.02 6.34 -4.03
CA CYS A 126 -29.53 5.30 -3.13
C CYS A 126 -28.18 5.60 -2.48
N LEU A 127 -27.43 6.63 -2.91
CA LEU A 127 -26.19 7.06 -2.24
C LEU A 127 -26.37 8.26 -1.32
N THR A 128 -27.41 9.05 -1.55
CA THR A 128 -27.65 10.33 -0.86
C THR A 128 -28.91 10.32 0.00
N GLY A 129 -29.75 9.31 -0.14
CA GLY A 129 -30.96 9.11 0.64
C GLY A 129 -30.67 8.88 2.13
N PRO A 130 -31.70 9.05 2.98
CA PRO A 130 -31.53 9.06 4.44
C PRO A 130 -30.94 7.76 5.01
N VAL A 131 -31.31 6.61 4.43
CA VAL A 131 -30.83 5.28 4.84
C VAL A 131 -29.34 5.10 4.50
N HIS A 132 -28.91 5.64 3.35
CA HIS A 132 -27.59 5.39 2.80
C HIS A 132 -26.67 6.61 2.85
N ARG A 133 -27.00 7.64 3.64
CA ARG A 133 -26.26 8.91 3.73
C ARG A 133 -24.76 8.74 4.01
N ASN A 134 -24.37 7.64 4.65
CA ASN A 134 -22.98 7.32 5.00
C ASN A 134 -22.28 6.43 3.96
N ALA A 135 -22.96 6.03 2.87
CA ALA A 135 -22.42 5.08 1.90
C ALA A 135 -21.16 5.61 1.21
N ILE A 136 -21.15 6.87 0.78
CA ILE A 136 -20.01 7.48 0.09
C ILE A 136 -18.71 7.39 0.90
N PRO A 137 -18.64 7.89 2.15
CA PRO A 137 -17.41 7.79 2.94
C PRO A 137 -17.05 6.35 3.31
N ILE A 138 -18.04 5.47 3.57
CA ILE A 138 -17.78 4.05 3.87
C ILE A 138 -17.16 3.33 2.66
N LEU A 139 -17.69 3.56 1.45
CA LEU A 139 -17.15 3.01 0.21
C LEU A 139 -15.70 3.48 -0.02
N GLY A 140 -15.41 4.76 0.24
CA GLY A 140 -14.07 5.32 0.16
C GLY A 140 -13.10 4.67 1.15
N ALA A 141 -13.51 4.54 2.40
CA ALA A 141 -12.75 3.88 3.46
C ALA A 141 -12.41 2.42 3.11
N LEU A 142 -13.40 1.63 2.68
CA LEU A 142 -13.18 0.23 2.28
C LEU A 142 -12.31 0.11 1.03
N SER A 143 -12.44 1.02 0.06
CA SER A 143 -11.61 1.05 -1.15
C SER A 143 -10.13 1.29 -0.82
N LEU A 144 -9.85 2.16 0.15
CA LEU A 144 -8.50 2.39 0.65
C LEU A 144 -7.91 1.14 1.30
N VAL A 145 -8.65 0.51 2.22
CA VAL A 145 -8.23 -0.72 2.91
C VAL A 145 -7.96 -1.85 1.91
N VAL A 146 -8.87 -2.08 0.97
CA VAL A 146 -8.71 -3.13 -0.05
C VAL A 146 -7.52 -2.84 -0.96
N SER A 147 -7.29 -1.58 -1.35
CA SER A 147 -6.11 -1.19 -2.13
C SER A 147 -4.81 -1.39 -1.35
N ALA A 148 -4.80 -1.09 -0.05
CA ALA A 148 -3.65 -1.31 0.82
C ALA A 148 -3.32 -2.80 0.96
N LEU A 149 -4.34 -3.65 1.14
CA LEU A 149 -4.19 -5.11 1.15
C LEU A 149 -3.62 -5.63 -0.18
N ALA A 150 -4.15 -5.15 -1.32
CA ALA A 150 -3.66 -5.54 -2.63
C ALA A 150 -2.19 -5.13 -2.84
N ALA A 151 -1.82 -3.91 -2.43
CA ALA A 151 -0.44 -3.42 -2.52
C ALA A 151 0.52 -4.22 -1.62
N ALA A 152 0.11 -4.51 -0.38
CA ALA A 152 0.87 -5.33 0.55
C ALA A 152 1.09 -6.75 -0.01
N LEU A 153 0.04 -7.38 -0.55
CA LEU A 153 0.13 -8.70 -1.15
C LEU A 153 1.03 -8.71 -2.39
N GLU A 154 0.90 -7.73 -3.28
CA GLU A 154 1.79 -7.61 -4.45
C GLU A 154 3.26 -7.47 -4.02
N HIS A 155 3.51 -6.69 -2.95
CA HIS A 155 4.85 -6.49 -2.41
C HIS A 155 5.44 -7.77 -1.82
N VAL A 156 4.68 -8.47 -0.97
CA VAL A 156 5.09 -9.76 -0.37
C VAL A 156 5.31 -10.81 -1.46
N LEU A 157 4.40 -10.95 -2.43
CA LEU A 157 4.55 -11.91 -3.51
C LEU A 157 5.75 -11.60 -4.41
N ALA A 158 6.09 -10.33 -4.63
CA ALA A 158 7.30 -9.96 -5.36
C ALA A 158 8.56 -10.42 -4.62
N TRP A 159 8.58 -10.26 -3.29
CA TRP A 159 9.66 -10.76 -2.44
C TRP A 159 9.73 -12.29 -2.37
N MET A 160 8.60 -12.98 -2.33
CA MET A 160 8.55 -14.44 -2.39
C MET A 160 9.09 -14.96 -3.72
N ARG A 161 8.64 -14.42 -4.86
CA ARG A 161 9.12 -14.82 -6.19
C ARG A 161 10.63 -14.63 -6.32
N ARG A 162 11.15 -13.51 -5.82
CA ARG A 162 12.59 -13.26 -5.76
C ARG A 162 13.31 -14.31 -4.90
N THR A 163 12.79 -14.58 -3.71
CA THR A 163 13.39 -15.57 -2.79
C THR A 163 13.45 -16.94 -3.46
N LEU A 164 12.35 -17.38 -4.10
CA LEU A 164 12.32 -18.64 -4.83
C LEU A 164 13.29 -18.64 -6.01
N ALA A 165 13.37 -17.55 -6.79
CA ALA A 165 14.34 -17.42 -7.87
C ALA A 165 15.79 -17.48 -7.36
N SER A 166 16.05 -16.97 -6.15
CA SER A 166 17.37 -17.07 -5.53
C SER A 166 17.73 -18.49 -5.08
N ILE A 167 16.74 -19.30 -4.70
CA ILE A 167 16.92 -20.72 -4.32
C ILE A 167 17.06 -21.60 -5.57
N ALA A 168 16.23 -21.37 -6.59
CA ALA A 168 16.19 -22.16 -7.82
C ALA A 168 17.28 -21.79 -8.84
N GLY A 169 17.85 -20.59 -8.76
CA GLY A 169 18.96 -20.19 -9.60
C GLY A 169 20.19 -21.06 -9.36
N PRO A 170 21.00 -21.37 -10.39
CA PRO A 170 22.23 -22.11 -10.20
C PRO A 170 23.07 -21.41 -9.12
N ALA A 171 23.68 -22.20 -8.23
CA ALA A 171 24.65 -21.70 -7.27
C ALA A 171 25.77 -21.00 -8.04
N ARG A 172 25.61 -19.71 -8.32
CA ARG A 172 26.72 -18.88 -8.75
C ARG A 172 27.59 -18.78 -7.52
N ILE A 173 28.51 -19.74 -7.41
CA ILE A 173 29.76 -19.57 -6.68
C ILE A 173 30.25 -18.21 -7.17
N THR A 174 30.08 -17.22 -6.32
CA THR A 174 30.67 -15.92 -6.50
C THR A 174 32.15 -16.25 -6.45
N ARG A 175 32.78 -16.40 -7.63
CA ARG A 175 34.19 -16.07 -7.72
C ARG A 175 34.26 -14.71 -7.06
N ILE A 176 34.92 -14.67 -5.90
CA ILE A 176 35.42 -13.44 -5.33
C ILE A 176 36.32 -12.90 -6.43
N VAL A 177 35.74 -12.13 -7.36
CA VAL A 177 36.52 -11.26 -8.21
C VAL A 177 36.92 -10.18 -7.22
N VAL A 178 38.09 -10.39 -6.61
CA VAL A 178 38.88 -9.29 -6.08
C VAL A 178 39.08 -8.41 -7.29
N LEU A 179 38.19 -7.44 -7.47
CA LEU A 179 38.36 -6.37 -8.43
C LEU A 179 39.46 -5.51 -7.81
N ALA A 180 40.70 -5.96 -7.96
CA ALA A 180 41.87 -5.15 -7.74
C ALA A 180 41.70 -3.99 -8.72
N ARG A 181 41.19 -2.87 -8.21
CA ARG A 181 41.15 -1.61 -8.94
C ARG A 181 42.60 -1.32 -9.33
N PRO A 182 42.97 -1.32 -10.61
CA PRO A 182 44.31 -0.88 -10.96
C PRO A 182 44.40 0.59 -10.51
N PRO A 183 45.42 0.99 -9.74
CA PRO A 183 45.58 2.38 -9.37
C PRO A 183 45.90 3.18 -10.64
N SER A 184 44.87 3.75 -11.26
CA SER A 184 45.00 4.75 -12.32
C SER A 184 45.30 6.10 -11.66
N GLY A 185 46.51 6.21 -11.12
CA GLY A 185 47.01 7.40 -10.46
C GLY A 185 48.52 7.32 -10.40
N LYS A 186 49.20 8.17 -11.17
CA LYS A 186 50.63 8.40 -11.00
C LYS A 186 50.87 8.74 -9.52
N PRO A 187 51.75 8.02 -8.79
CA PRO A 187 52.01 8.36 -7.41
C PRO A 187 52.69 9.73 -7.39
N ARG A 188 51.96 10.77 -6.99
CA ARG A 188 52.56 11.99 -6.50
C ARG A 188 53.12 11.64 -5.13
N LEU A 189 54.41 11.32 -5.10
CA LEU A 189 55.19 11.22 -3.88
C LEU A 189 55.10 12.59 -3.17
N SER A 190 54.20 12.68 -2.21
CA SER A 190 54.17 13.76 -1.25
C SER A 190 55.48 13.69 -0.46
N ALA A 191 56.37 14.66 -0.71
CA ALA A 191 57.64 14.82 -0.01
C ALA A 191 57.48 15.01 1.52
N ALA A 192 56.26 15.10 2.04
CA ALA A 192 55.98 15.29 3.45
C ALA A 192 56.24 14.06 4.34
N PHE A 193 56.44 12.86 3.78
CA PHE A 193 56.78 11.67 4.58
C PHE A 193 58.28 11.33 4.62
N ALA A 194 59.10 11.97 3.77
CA ALA A 194 60.55 11.74 3.74
C ALA A 194 61.30 12.46 4.88
N ALA A 195 60.69 13.47 5.50
CA ALA A 195 61.31 14.23 6.60
C ALA A 195 61.24 13.51 7.96
N ALA A 196 60.39 12.49 8.12
CA ALA A 196 60.14 11.85 9.42
C ALA A 196 61.08 10.68 9.76
N LEU A 197 61.98 10.27 8.85
CA LEU A 197 62.85 9.10 9.05
C LEU A 197 64.36 9.38 9.00
N GLY A 198 64.80 10.64 9.03
CA GLY A 198 66.20 10.99 9.33
C GLY A 198 67.27 10.33 8.43
N ALA A 199 66.92 9.89 7.22
CA ALA A 199 67.86 9.24 6.32
C ALA A 199 68.62 10.30 5.53
N ARG A 200 69.91 10.49 5.86
CA ARG A 200 70.85 11.24 5.02
C ARG A 200 71.07 10.47 3.72
N GLY A 201 70.91 11.13 2.58
CA GLY A 201 71.23 10.56 1.27
C GLY A 201 72.73 10.25 1.11
N PRO A 202 73.09 9.34 0.20
CA PRO A 202 74.48 8.91 0.02
C PRO A 202 75.36 10.03 -0.54
N PRO A 203 76.68 10.02 -0.25
CA PRO A 203 77.58 11.08 -0.68
C PRO A 203 77.73 11.08 -2.21
N HIS A 204 77.84 12.27 -2.79
CA HIS A 204 78.19 12.45 -4.19
C HIS A 204 79.70 12.20 -4.36
N PHE A 205 80.06 11.28 -5.25
CA PHE A 205 81.39 11.24 -5.82
C PHE A 205 81.41 12.17 -7.04
N SER A 206 82.25 13.20 -6.96
CA SER A 206 82.67 14.05 -8.08
C SER A 206 83.60 13.29 -9.01
#